data_AF-A0A971A3G8-F1
#
_entry.id   AF-A0A971A3G8-F1
#
_cell.length_a   1.000
_cell.length_b   1.000
_cell.length_c   1.000
_cell.angle_alpha   90.00
_cell.angle_beta   90.00
_cell.angle_gamma   90.00
#
_symmetry.space_group_name_H-M   'P 1'
#
loop_
_entity.id
_entity.type
_entity.pdbx_description
1 polymer ?
#
loop_
_entity_poly.entity_id
_entity_poly.type
_entity_poly.pdbx_seq_one_letter_code
_entity_poly.pdbx_strand_id
1 'polypeptide(L)' 'MLRYFVAGNLWAFVAIVLTLGRRPWRVAPTRYEFLGFGSLDPTSYNLIIVFCVTAAAIFFLLAWKTEPKK' A
#
# COMPACT_ATOMS: atom_id res chain seq x y z
N MET A 1 21.02 4.55 -3.45
CA MET A 1 19.89 5.50 -3.56
C MET A 1 18.78 4.96 -4.45
N LEU A 2 19.04 4.64 -5.73
CA LEU A 2 18.02 4.15 -6.67
C LEU A 2 17.20 2.96 -6.13
N ARG A 3 17.83 1.98 -5.47
CA ARG A 3 17.13 0.81 -4.89
C ARG A 3 16.05 1.17 -3.86
N TYR A 4 16.29 2.16 -2.99
CA TYR A 4 15.33 2.56 -1.97
C TYR A 4 14.21 3.41 -2.57
N PHE A 5 14.55 4.25 -3.55
CA PHE A 5 13.56 5.00 -4.32
C PHE A 5 12.63 4.07 -5.10
N VAL A 6 13.17 3.06 -5.80
CA VAL A 6 12.38 2.05 -6.52
C VAL A 6 11.51 1.24 -5.56
N ALA A 7 12.05 0.80 -4.42
CA ALA A 7 11.29 0.09 -3.40
C ALA A 7 10.14 0.95 -2.83
N GLY A 8 10.39 2.23 -2.53
CA GLY A 8 9.37 3.17 -2.05
C GLY A 8 8.23 3.35 -3.06
N ASN A 9 8.58 3.54 -4.34
CA ASN A 9 7.58 3.66 -5.42
C ASN A 9 6.79 2.37 -5.62
N LEU A 10 7.43 1.20 -5.52
CA LEU A 10 6.74 -0.09 -5.62
C LEU A 10 5.68 -0.24 -4.52
N TRP A 11 6.07 0.01 -3.27
CA TRP A 11 5.13 -0.07 -2.13
C TRP A 11 4.02 0.99 -2.22
N ALA A 12 4.34 2.19 -2.69
CA ALA A 12 3.34 3.23 -2.94
C ALA A 12 2.35 2.82 -4.04
N PHE A 13 2.84 2.25 -5.13
CA PHE A 13 2.00 1.74 -6.22
C PHE A 13 1.06 0.63 -5.74
N VAL A 14 1.56 -0.32 -4.96
CA VAL A 14 0.75 -1.38 -4.35
C VAL A 14 -0.33 -0.80 -3.43
N ALA A 15 0.01 0.19 -2.60
CA ALA A 15 -0.96 0.86 -1.73
C ALA A 15 -2.07 1.58 -2.53
N ILE A 16 -1.70 2.25 -3.64
CA ILE A 16 -2.66 2.91 -4.53
C ILE A 16 -3.59 1.89 -5.18
N VAL A 17 -3.05 0.80 -5.71
CA VAL A 17 -3.84 -0.27 -6.34
C VAL A 17 -4.79 -0.91 -5.34
N LEU A 18 -4.35 -1.18 -4.10
CA LEU A 18 -5.21 -1.70 -3.03
C LEU A 18 -6.31 -0.72 -2.64
N THR A 19 -6.02 0.58 -2.63
CA THR A 19 -7.00 1.61 -2.28
C THR A 19 -8.05 1.77 -3.38
N LEU A 20 -7.63 1.82 -4.64
CA LEU A 20 -8.53 1.95 -5.79
C LEU A 20 -9.31 0.66 -6.11
N GLY A 21 -8.70 -0.50 -5.86
CA GLY A 21 -9.29 -1.81 -6.07
C GLY A 21 -10.31 -2.22 -5.00
N ARG A 22 -10.46 -1.43 -3.93
CA ARG A 22 -11.40 -1.68 -2.84
C ARG A 22 -12.83 -1.59 -3.35
N ARG A 23 -13.56 -2.70 -3.29
CA ARG A 23 -15.01 -2.74 -3.58
C ARG A 23 -15.76 -3.37 -2.40
N PRO A 24 -16.98 -2.89 -2.07
CA PRO A 24 -17.80 -3.57 -1.07
C PRO A 24 -18.21 -4.96 -1.57
N TRP A 25 -18.09 -5.98 -0.72
CA TRP A 25 -18.45 -7.36 -1.06
C TRP A 25 -19.96 -7.45 -1.28
N ARG A 26 -20.40 -7.93 -2.45
CA ARG A 26 -21.83 -7.86 -2.86
C ARG A 26 -22.76 -8.67 -1.96
N VAL A 27 -22.29 -9.78 -1.40
CA VAL A 27 -23.09 -10.71 -0.58
C VAL A 27 -23.18 -10.27 0.89
N ALA A 28 -22.25 -9.42 1.34
CA ALA A 28 -22.07 -9.02 2.72
C ALA A 28 -21.34 -7.66 2.74
N PRO A 29 -22.08 -6.54 2.77
CA PRO A 29 -21.49 -5.19 2.65
C PRO A 29 -20.59 -4.80 3.82
N THR A 30 -20.51 -5.64 4.86
CA THR A 30 -19.58 -5.52 5.97
C THR A 30 -18.16 -5.97 5.63
N ARG A 31 -17.89 -6.46 4.42
CA ARG A 31 -16.57 -6.93 3.97
C ARG A 31 -16.12 -6.24 2.69
N TYR A 32 -14.81 -6.22 2.44
CA TYR A 32 -14.22 -5.68 1.21
C TYR A 32 -13.64 -6.78 0.32
N GLU A 33 -13.82 -6.56 -0.98
CA GLU A 33 -13.21 -7.28 -2.09
C GLU A 33 -12.05 -6.48 -2.67
N PHE A 34 -11.04 -7.20 -3.14
CA PHE A 34 -10.02 -6.63 -4.01
C PHE A 34 -10.32 -7.01 -5.46
N LEU A 35 -10.75 -6.05 -6.28
CA LEU A 35 -11.02 -6.26 -7.71
C LEU A 35 -11.97 -7.44 -8.03
N GLY A 36 -12.91 -7.75 -7.13
CA GLY A 36 -13.85 -8.87 -7.30
C GLY A 36 -13.37 -10.22 -6.77
N PHE A 37 -12.20 -10.27 -6.12
CA PHE A 37 -11.64 -11.48 -5.54
C PHE A 37 -11.40 -11.32 -4.03
N GLY A 38 -11.72 -12.39 -3.28
CA GLY A 38 -11.44 -12.51 -1.84
C GLY A 38 -12.34 -11.64 -0.95
N SER A 39 -12.72 -12.18 0.21
CA SER A 39 -13.52 -11.48 1.23
C SER A 39 -12.62 -11.16 2.42
N LEU A 40 -12.24 -9.90 2.59
CA LEU A 40 -11.44 -9.44 3.72
C LEU A 40 -12.28 -8.58 4.67
N ASP A 41 -12.02 -8.72 5.95
CA ASP A 41 -12.57 -7.82 6.96
C ASP A 41 -12.05 -6.37 6.71
N PRO A 42 -12.88 -5.34 6.91
CA PRO A 42 -12.48 -3.93 6.79
C PRO A 42 -11.20 -3.59 7.54
N THR A 43 -11.05 -4.15 8.74
CA THR A 43 -9.89 -3.91 9.60
C THR A 43 -8.63 -4.47 8.97
N SER A 44 -8.68 -5.75 8.57
CA SER A 44 -7.54 -6.42 7.91
C SER A 44 -7.16 -5.73 6.61
N TYR A 45 -8.15 -5.33 5.79
CA TYR A 45 -7.89 -4.64 4.53
C TYR A 45 -7.19 -3.29 4.74
N ASN A 46 -7.67 -2.49 5.69
CA ASN A 46 -7.05 -1.22 6.03
C ASN A 46 -5.65 -1.40 6.63
N LEU A 47 -5.42 -2.43 7.46
CA LEU A 47 -4.09 -2.72 8.01
C LEU A 47 -3.08 -3.04 6.91
N ILE A 48 -3.48 -3.77 5.86
CA ILE A 48 -2.60 -4.06 4.71
C ILE A 48 -2.22 -2.77 3.98
N ILE A 49 -3.19 -1.86 3.74
CA ILE A 49 -2.91 -0.55 3.13
C ILE A 49 -1.96 0.26 4.00
N VAL A 50 -2.22 0.36 5.31
CA VAL A 50 -1.37 1.10 6.25
C VAL A 50 0.05 0.53 6.28
N PHE A 51 0.19 -0.79 6.25
CA PHE A 51 1.49 -1.44 6.13
C PHE A 51 2.23 -1.05 4.84
N CYS A 52 1.55 -1.07 3.69
CA CYS A 52 2.16 -0.67 2.42
C CYS A 52 2.58 0.80 2.42
N VAL A 53 1.76 1.69 2.97
CA VAL A 53 2.07 3.13 3.07
C VAL A 53 3.23 3.39 4.02
N THR A 54 3.26 2.72 5.18
CA THR A 54 4.37 2.88 6.15
C THR A 54 5.68 2.33 5.59
N ALA A 55 5.66 1.18 4.91
CA ALA A 55 6.82 0.66 4.18
C ALA A 55 7.32 1.65 3.13
N ALA A 56 6.43 2.21 2.30
CA ALA A 56 6.78 3.21 1.31
C ALA A 56 7.44 4.45 1.96
N ALA A 57 6.85 4.97 3.04
CA ALA A 57 7.39 6.12 3.77
C ALA A 57 8.79 5.86 4.34
N ILE A 58 9.03 4.68 4.92
CA ILE A 58 10.35 4.29 5.44
C ILE A 58 11.38 4.25 4.30
N PHE A 59 11.03 3.65 3.16
CA PHE A 59 11.94 3.58 2.02
C PHE A 59 12.24 4.95 1.41
N PHE A 60 11.27 5.86 1.36
CA PHE A 60 11.52 7.25 0.94
C PHE A 60 12.40 8.00 1.93
N LEU A 61 12.21 7.84 3.24
CA LEU A 61 13.08 8.44 4.26
C LEU A 61 14.51 7.92 4.15
N LEU A 62 14.69 6.62 3.91
CA LEU A 62 16.01 6.02 3.68
C LEU A 62 16.63 6.52 2.39
N ALA A 63 15.86 6.64 1.30
CA ALA A 63 16.35 7.21 0.05
C ALA A 63 16.88 8.64 0.28
N TRP A 64 16.08 9.49 0.95
CA TRP A 64 16.43 10.87 1.27
C TRP A 64 17.70 10.98 2.14
N LYS A 65 17.82 10.16 3.19
CA LYS A 65 19.03 10.16 4.04
C LYS A 65 20.27 9.71 3.29
N THR A 66 20.11 8.89 2.25
CA THR A 66 21.24 8.38 1.48
C THR A 66 21.65 9.29 0.34
N GLU A 67 20.88 10.33 -0.02
CA GLU A 67 21.29 11.30 -1.04
C GLU A 67 22.43 12.18 -0.54
N PRO A 68 23.50 12.39 -1.33
CA PRO A 68 24.55 13.33 -0.96
C PRO A 68 23.93 14.71 -1.17
N LYS A 69 23.75 15.47 -0.08
CA LYS A 69 23.35 16.88 -0.18
C LYS A 69 24.41 17.59 -1.03
N LYS A 70 24.05 17.92 -2.27
CA LYS A 70 24.84 18.81 -3.12
C LYS A 70 24.75 20.23 -2.59
#